data_AF-A0A534CWV6-F1
#
_entry.id   AF-A0A534CWV6-F1
#
_cell.length_a   1.000
_cell.length_b   1.000
_cell.length_c   1.000
_cell.angle_alpha   90.00
_cell.angle_beta   90.00
_cell.angle_gamma   90.00
#
_symmetry.space_group_name_H-M   'P 1'
#
loop_
_entity.id
_entity.type
_entity.pdbx_description
1 polymer ?
#
loop_
_entity_poly.entity_id
_entity_poly.type
_entity_poly.pdbx_seq_one_letter_code
_entity_poly.pdbx_strand_id
1 'polypeptide(L)'
;MLAHLAALAGLLIPGGGLVIGLNALGPFLVSVAKGDQSDFVAAQAKEALNFNISVALAAIVCLVLWLVFIGILLGVALFITWLVMTLIAAIKAS
;
A
#
# COMPACT_ATOMS: atom_id res chain seq x y z
N MET A 1 3.51 8.21 -10.69
CA MET A 1 4.37 8.51 -9.52
C MET A 1 3.60 8.88 -8.24
N LEU A 2 2.78 9.94 -8.22
CA LEU A 2 2.14 10.48 -6.99
C LEU A 2 1.25 9.48 -6.22
N ALA A 3 0.44 8.66 -6.91
CA ALA A 3 -0.46 7.69 -6.27
C ALA A 3 0.30 6.60 -5.48
N HIS A 4 1.41 6.10 -6.04
CA HIS A 4 2.25 5.10 -5.38
C HIS A 4 3.08 5.69 -4.24
N LEU A 5 3.62 6.89 -4.40
CA LEU A 5 4.34 7.58 -3.31
C LEU A 5 3.41 7.98 -2.16
N ALA A 6 2.16 8.34 -2.45
CA ALA A 6 1.17 8.66 -1.42
C ALA A 6 0.88 7.46 -0.50
N ALA A 7 1.02 6.23 -1.01
CA ALA A 7 0.92 5.04 -0.18
C ALA A 7 2.00 4.99 0.91
N LEU A 8 3.18 5.59 0.68
CA LEU A 8 4.25 5.67 1.67
C LEU A 8 3.91 6.55 2.88
N ALA A 9 2.89 7.41 2.77
CA ALA A 9 2.42 8.23 3.88
C ALA A 9 1.91 7.38 5.06
N GLY A 10 1.47 6.14 4.83
CA GLY A 10 1.09 5.22 5.90
C GLY A 10 2.28 4.77 6.77
N LEU A 11 3.52 5.05 6.37
CA LEU A 11 4.73 4.83 7.18
C LEU A 11 4.89 5.85 8.32
N LEU A 12 4.18 6.99 8.29
CA LEU A 12 4.25 8.00 9.36
C LEU A 12 3.71 7.47 10.70
N ILE A 13 2.84 6.46 10.67
CA ILE A 13 2.27 5.86 11.87
C ILE A 13 2.88 4.46 12.03
N PRO A 14 3.64 4.18 13.11
CA PRO A 14 4.21 2.86 13.36
C PRO A 14 3.10 1.81 13.41
N GLY A 15 3.12 0.85 12.47
CA GLY A 15 2.07 -0.15 12.31
C GLY A 15 0.80 0.34 11.60
N GLY A 16 0.53 1.64 11.49
CA GLY A 16 -0.68 2.18 10.86
C GLY A 16 -0.83 1.81 9.39
N GLY A 17 0.25 1.94 8.60
CA GLY A 17 0.24 1.62 7.17
C GLY A 17 -0.05 0.15 6.86
N LEU A 18 0.63 -0.76 7.56
CA LEU A 18 0.54 -2.20 7.33
C LEU A 18 -0.65 -2.84 8.07
N VAL A 19 -0.90 -2.48 9.33
CA VAL A 19 -1.90 -3.14 10.20
C VAL A 19 -3.29 -2.52 10.08
N ILE A 20 -3.38 -1.20 9.89
CA ILE A 20 -4.65 -0.45 9.84
C ILE A 20 -5.05 -0.11 8.39
N GLY A 21 -4.24 -0.53 7.40
CA GLY A 21 -4.51 -0.27 5.98
C GLY A 21 -4.37 1.21 5.59
N LEU A 22 -3.69 2.03 6.41
CA LEU A 22 -3.51 3.47 6.14
C LEU A 22 -2.77 3.74 4.83
N ASN A 23 -2.01 2.76 4.32
CA ASN A 23 -1.34 2.82 3.02
C ASN A 23 -2.32 2.91 1.84
N ALA A 24 -3.58 2.48 1.98
CA ALA A 24 -4.60 2.57 0.94
C ALA A 24 -5.25 3.97 0.84
N LEU A 25 -5.16 4.78 1.91
CA LEU A 25 -5.73 6.14 1.92
C LEU A 25 -4.97 7.09 0.99
N GLY A 26 -3.66 6.91 0.82
CA GLY A 26 -2.85 7.73 -0.10
C GLY A 26 -3.32 7.62 -1.56
N PRO A 27 -3.35 6.42 -2.15
CA PRO A 27 -3.88 6.20 -3.51
C PRO A 27 -5.34 6.65 -3.66
N PHE A 28 -6.18 6.44 -2.65
CA PHE A 28 -7.57 6.86 -2.65
C PHE A 28 -7.71 8.39 -2.73
N LEU A 29 -6.94 9.13 -1.92
CA LEU A 29 -6.90 10.58 -1.99
C LEU A 29 -6.40 11.08 -3.35
N VAL A 30 -5.42 10.39 -3.95
CA VAL A 30 -4.93 10.73 -5.29
C VAL A 30 -5.97 10.42 -6.37
N SER A 31 -6.75 9.34 -6.25
CA SER A 31 -7.83 9.04 -7.19
C SER A 31 -8.94 10.08 -7.12
N VAL A 32 -9.30 10.57 -5.93
CA VAL A 32 -10.33 11.61 -5.76
C VAL A 32 -9.81 12.99 -6.19
N ALA A 33 -8.57 13.35 -5.83
CA ALA A 33 -8.03 14.68 -6.11
C ALA A 33 -7.57 14.88 -7.57
N LYS A 34 -7.13 13.79 -8.23
CA LYS A 34 -6.50 13.84 -9.56
C LYS A 34 -7.04 12.84 -10.57
N GLY A 35 -8.02 12.01 -10.21
CA GLY A 35 -8.63 11.05 -11.13
C GLY A 35 -9.28 11.71 -12.35
N ASP A 36 -9.95 12.85 -12.16
CA ASP A 36 -10.64 13.56 -13.25
C ASP A 36 -9.70 14.33 -14.19
N GLN A 37 -8.41 14.44 -13.85
CA GLN A 37 -7.45 15.21 -14.64
C GLN A 37 -6.85 14.40 -15.80
N SER A 38 -6.86 13.06 -15.72
CA SER A 38 -6.35 12.18 -16.76
C SER A 38 -6.72 10.72 -16.50
N ASP A 39 -7.21 10.02 -17.54
CA ASP A 39 -7.51 8.58 -17.51
C ASP A 39 -6.30 7.73 -17.08
N PHE A 40 -5.08 8.17 -17.43
CA PHE A 40 -3.85 7.51 -17.01
C PHE A 40 -3.66 7.59 -15.49
N VAL A 41 -3.93 8.75 -14.89
CA VAL A 41 -3.81 8.94 -13.44
C VAL A 41 -4.89 8.16 -12.70
N ALA A 42 -6.11 8.11 -13.24
CA ALA A 42 -7.19 7.30 -12.69
C ALA A 42 -6.86 5.80 -12.69
N ALA A 43 -6.27 5.28 -13.78
CA ALA A 43 -5.85 3.88 -13.89
C ALA A 43 -4.72 3.56 -12.87
N GLN A 44 -3.68 4.38 -12.82
CA GLN A 44 -2.56 4.20 -11.88
C GLN A 44 -3.00 4.32 -10.41
N ALA A 45 -3.93 5.22 -10.11
CA ALA A 45 -4.48 5.36 -8.75
C ALA A 45 -5.32 4.15 -8.33
N LYS A 46 -6.14 3.58 -9.23
CA LYS A 46 -6.90 2.35 -8.97
C LYS A 46 -5.98 1.15 -8.76
N GLU A 47 -4.93 1.02 -9.56
CA GLU A 47 -3.97 -0.08 -9.43
C GLU A 47 -3.15 0.02 -8.13
N ALA A 48 -2.68 1.23 -7.79
CA ALA A 48 -2.06 1.51 -6.50
C ALA A 48 -3.00 1.20 -5.32
N LEU A 49 -4.28 1.54 -5.43
CA LEU A 49 -5.27 1.26 -4.40
C LEU A 49 -5.49 -0.25 -4.22
N ASN A 50 -5.68 -0.98 -5.31
CA ASN A 50 -5.89 -2.43 -5.28
C ASN A 50 -4.68 -3.18 -4.69
N PHE A 51 -3.47 -2.73 -5.02
CA PHE A 51 -2.23 -3.26 -4.45
C PHE A 51 -2.17 -3.04 -2.92
N ASN A 52 -2.46 -1.82 -2.46
CA ASN A 52 -2.43 -1.50 -1.02
C ASN A 52 -3.53 -2.22 -0.22
N ILE A 53 -4.72 -2.41 -0.80
CA ILE A 53 -5.78 -3.23 -0.19
C ILE A 53 -5.35 -4.69 -0.06
N SER A 54 -4.71 -5.25 -1.10
CA SER A 54 -4.20 -6.62 -1.07
C SER A 54 -3.15 -6.82 0.02
N VAL A 55 -2.23 -5.86 0.17
CA VAL A 55 -1.22 -5.89 1.25
C VAL A 55 -1.86 -5.72 2.63
N ALA A 56 -2.87 -4.85 2.77
CA ALA A 56 -3.58 -4.69 4.04
C ALA A 56 -4.30 -5.99 4.46
N LEU A 57 -4.96 -6.68 3.52
CA LEU A 57 -5.58 -7.98 3.79
C LEU A 57 -4.54 -9.03 4.20
N ALA A 58 -3.40 -9.10 3.50
CA ALA A 58 -2.32 -10.01 3.85
C ALA A 58 -1.73 -9.68 5.24
N ALA A 59 -1.65 -8.41 5.61
CA ALA A 59 -1.20 -7.98 6.93
C ALA A 59 -2.18 -8.38 8.05
N ILE A 60 -3.49 -8.33 7.81
CA ILE A 60 -4.50 -8.85 8.74
C ILE A 60 -4.29 -10.36 8.95
N VAL A 61 -4.02 -11.12 7.89
CA VAL A 61 -3.69 -12.56 8.00
C VAL A 61 -2.41 -12.76 8.81
N CYS A 62 -1.35 -11.98 8.57
CA CYS A 62 -0.12 -12.02 9.37
C CYS A 62 -0.38 -11.70 10.85
N LEU A 63 -1.32 -10.80 11.15
CA LEU A 63 -1.71 -10.45 12.53
C LEU A 63 -2.42 -11.60 13.23
N VAL A 64 -3.30 -12.33 12.54
CA VAL A 64 -3.92 -13.56 13.08
C VAL A 64 -2.86 -14.65 13.31
N LEU A 65 -1.93 -14.82 12.36
CA LEU A 65 -0.81 -15.76 12.46
C LEU A 65 0.23 -15.36 13.52
N TRP A 66 0.15 -14.14 14.07
CA TRP A 66 1.00 -13.68 15.17
C TRP A 66 0.77 -14.52 16.43
N LEU A 67 -0.44 -15.06 16.63
CA LEU A 67 -0.78 -16.00 17.71
C LEU A 67 0.06 -17.28 17.69
N VAL A 68 0.62 -17.64 16.53
CA VAL A 68 1.44 -18.85 16.32
C VAL A 68 2.93 -18.47 16.18
N PHE A 69 3.33 -17.24 16.53
CA PHE A 69 4.68 -16.65 16.37
C PHE A 69 5.21 -16.56 14.92
N ILE A 70 4.66 -17.30 13.97
CA ILE A 70 5.02 -17.28 12.54
C ILE A 70 4.65 -15.94 11.88
N GLY A 71 3.62 -15.26 12.40
CA GLY A 71 3.16 -13.97 11.87
C GLY A 71 4.21 -12.85 11.88
N ILE A 72 5.22 -12.91 12.77
CA ILE A 72 6.30 -11.89 12.81
C ILE A 72 7.17 -11.97 11.55
N LEU A 73 7.66 -13.17 11.23
CA LEU A 73 8.54 -13.38 10.07
C LEU A 73 7.80 -13.09 8.76
N LEU A 74 6.54 -13.54 8.65
CA LEU A 74 5.70 -13.22 7.51
C LEU A 74 5.40 -11.72 7.41
N GLY A 75 5.14 -11.04 8.51
CA GLY A 75 4.88 -9.59 8.54
C GLY A 75 6.07 -8.76 8.04
N VAL A 76 7.30 -9.12 8.44
CA VAL A 76 8.52 -8.46 7.95
C VAL A 76 8.72 -8.70 6.46
N ALA A 77 8.55 -9.94 5.98
CA ALA A 77 8.65 -10.26 4.56
C ALA A 77 7.60 -9.50 3.73
N LEU A 78 6.37 -9.39 4.25
CA LEU A 78 5.29 -8.64 3.64
C LEU A 78 5.62 -7.15 3.51
N PHE A 79 6.17 -6.55 4.58
CA PHE A 79 6.58 -5.15 4.59
C PHE A 79 7.66 -4.85 3.54
N ILE A 80 8.69 -5.69 3.45
CA ILE A 80 9.77 -5.54 2.46
C ILE A 80 9.21 -5.67 1.04
N THR A 81 8.39 -6.69 0.80
CA THR A 81 7.78 -6.92 -0.52
C THR A 81 6.89 -5.74 -0.93
N TRP A 82 6.08 -5.24 0.00
CA TRP A 82 5.26 -4.05 -0.22
C TRP A 82 6.14 -2.85 -0.58
N LEU A 83 7.18 -2.56 0.20
CA LEU A 83 8.06 -1.42 -0.05
C LEU A 83 8.71 -1.48 -1.43
N VAL A 84 9.29 -2.64 -1.80
CA VAL A 84 9.95 -2.84 -3.09
C VAL A 84 8.99 -2.68 -4.25
N MET A 85 7.82 -3.33 -4.18
CA MET A 85 6.81 -3.25 -5.23
C MET A 85 6.26 -1.83 -5.39
N THR A 86 6.06 -1.11 -4.28
CA THR A 86 5.60 0.29 -4.29
C THR A 86 6.62 1.20 -4.96
N LEU A 87 7.91 0.99 -4.72
CA LEU A 87 8.99 1.74 -5.38
C LEU A 87 9.09 1.41 -6.88
N ILE A 88 9.04 0.14 -7.26
CA ILE A 88 9.07 -0.27 -8.68
C ILE A 88 7.87 0.33 -9.44
N ALA A 89 6.67 0.29 -8.85
CA ALA A 89 5.48 0.88 -9.45
C ALA A 89 5.60 2.40 -9.55
N ALA A 90 6.17 3.07 -8.53
CA ALA A 90 6.40 4.51 -8.58
C ALA A 90 7.35 4.92 -9.72
N ILE A 91 8.43 4.14 -9.94
CA ILE A 91 9.41 4.37 -11.02
C ILE A 91 8.79 4.07 -12.39
N LYS A 92 8.04 2.98 -12.53
CA LYS A 92 7.35 2.63 -13.78
C LYS A 92 6.24 3.59 -14.17
N ALA A 93 5.62 4.23 -13.18
CA ALA A 93 4.57 5.23 -13.38
C ALA A 93 5.13 6.66 -13.49
N SER A 94 6.45 6.81 -13.68
CA SER A 94 7.13 8.09 -13.94
C SER A 94 7.43 8.26 -15.43
#